data_AF-A0A1H3C4K3-F1
#
_entry.id   AF-A0A1H3C4K3-F1
#
_cell.length_a   1.000
_cell.length_b   1.000
_cell.length_c   1.000
_cell.angle_alpha   90.00
_cell.angle_beta   90.00
_cell.angle_gamma   90.00
#
_symmetry.space_group_name_H-M   'P 1'
#
loop_
_entity.id
_entity.type
_entity.pdbx_description
1 polymer ?
#
loop_
_entity_poly.entity_id
_entity_poly.type
_entity_poly.pdbx_seq_one_letter_code
_entity_poly.pdbx_strand_id
1 'polypeptide(L)'
;MPDPYFVLVSTAELADLASALDVVDEHAELNHRYRKLIADSRQVLAADEIRLTQARGLAKRLMVLVKAAGPDFRDGLPEVARAALDAGLAQADALVFHPEPG
;
A
#
# COMPACT_ATOMS: atom_id res chain seq x y z
N MET A 1 28.67 10.34 4.56
CA MET A 1 27.66 9.30 4.29
C MET A 1 26.31 9.88 4.70
N PRO A 2 25.34 10.03 3.78
CA PRO A 2 23.98 10.34 4.18
C PRO A 2 23.48 9.21 5.09
N ASP A 3 22.79 9.57 6.16
CA ASP A 3 22.27 8.61 7.12
C ASP A 3 21.23 7.70 6.41
N PRO A 4 21.45 6.38 6.34
CA PRO A 4 20.56 5.45 5.63
C PRO A 4 19.14 5.40 6.22
N TYR A 5 18.92 5.99 7.40
CA TYR A 5 17.60 6.09 8.03
C TYR A 5 16.77 7.32 7.58
N PHE A 6 17.34 8.19 6.74
CA PHE A 6 16.68 9.41 6.24
C PHE A 6 16.38 9.39 4.73
N VAL A 7 16.30 8.20 4.13
CA VAL A 7 15.85 8.09 2.74
C VAL A 7 14.39 8.52 2.66
N LEU A 8 14.15 9.60 1.90
CA LEU A 8 12.81 10.06 1.53
C LEU A 8 12.40 9.41 0.21
N VAL A 9 11.10 9.23 0.06
CA VAL A 9 10.44 8.70 -1.13
C VAL A 9 9.31 9.64 -1.48
N SER A 10 9.21 10.03 -2.74
CA SER A 10 8.09 10.82 -3.24
C SER A 10 6.81 9.99 -3.15
N THR A 11 5.74 10.55 -2.60
CA THR A 11 4.45 9.83 -2.55
C THR A 11 3.84 9.63 -3.93
N ALA A 12 4.25 10.43 -4.93
CA ALA A 12 3.92 10.19 -6.32
C ALA A 12 4.49 8.86 -6.85
N GLU A 13 5.64 8.41 -6.33
CA GLU A 13 6.21 7.09 -6.66
C GLU A 13 5.41 5.95 -6.03
N LEU A 14 4.52 6.23 -5.06
CA LEU A 14 3.69 5.25 -4.36
C LEU A 14 2.25 5.19 -4.90
N ALA A 15 2.04 5.64 -6.14
CA ALA A 15 0.70 5.73 -6.75
C ALA A 15 -0.02 4.37 -6.85
N ASP A 16 0.70 3.29 -7.15
CA ASP A 16 0.13 1.94 -7.24
C ASP A 16 -0.30 1.44 -5.86
N LEU A 17 0.53 1.68 -4.83
CA LEU A 17 0.21 1.37 -3.44
C LEU A 17 -1.03 2.13 -2.96
N ALA A 18 -1.13 3.41 -3.30
CA ALA A 18 -2.30 4.25 -2.97
C ALA A 18 -3.57 3.71 -3.65
N SER A 19 -3.48 3.41 -4.95
CA SER A 19 -4.61 2.87 -5.72
C SER A 19 -5.09 1.53 -5.18
N ALA A 20 -4.19 0.64 -4.76
CA ALA A 20 -4.56 -0.62 -4.15
C ALA A 20 -5.22 -0.46 -2.77
N LEU A 21 -4.83 0.53 -1.97
CA LEU A 21 -5.54 0.87 -0.73
C LEU A 21 -6.97 1.33 -1.01
N ASP A 22 -7.19 2.09 -2.08
CA ASP A 22 -8.52 2.53 -2.51
C ASP A 22 -9.39 1.37 -2.97
N VAL A 23 -8.83 0.44 -3.76
CA VAL A 23 -9.52 -0.81 -4.16
C VAL A 23 -9.96 -1.61 -2.93
N VAL A 24 -9.09 -1.74 -1.94
CA VAL A 24 -9.42 -2.48 -0.72
C VAL A 24 -10.50 -1.75 0.10
N ASP A 25 -10.45 -0.43 0.19
CA ASP A 25 -11.48 0.35 0.89
C ASP A 25 -12.86 0.24 0.24
N GLU A 26 -12.90 0.26 -1.09
CA GLU A 26 -14.14 0.24 -1.87
C GLU A 26 -14.78 -1.16 -1.90
N HIS A 27 -13.97 -2.20 -2.10
CA HIS A 27 -14.49 -3.53 -2.43
C HIS A 27 -14.45 -4.54 -1.28
N ALA A 28 -13.64 -4.33 -0.23
CA ALA A 28 -13.53 -5.31 0.83
C ALA A 28 -14.54 -5.06 1.97
N GLU A 29 -15.15 -6.15 2.46
CA GLU A 29 -15.99 -6.12 3.66
C GLU A 29 -15.13 -6.07 4.93
N LEU A 30 -14.57 -4.89 5.21
CA LEU A 30 -13.67 -4.66 6.35
C LEU A 30 -14.40 -4.11 7.57
N ASN A 31 -13.96 -4.56 8.76
CA ASN A 31 -14.40 -3.97 10.02
C ASN A 31 -13.80 -2.56 10.24
N HIS A 32 -14.33 -1.85 11.24
CA HIS A 32 -13.93 -0.48 11.56
C HIS A 32 -12.42 -0.30 11.83
N ARG A 33 -11.75 -1.32 12.40
CA ARG A 33 -10.31 -1.26 12.71
C ARG A 33 -9.47 -1.23 11.44
N TYR A 34 -9.82 -2.03 10.44
CA TYR A 34 -9.12 -2.05 9.16
C TYR A 34 -9.42 -0.81 8.32
N ARG A 35 -10.65 -0.30 8.33
CA ARG A 35 -10.97 0.98 7.67
C ARG A 35 -10.21 2.16 8.28
N LYS A 36 -10.03 2.18 9.60
CA LYS A 36 -9.17 3.18 10.25
C LYS A 36 -7.72 3.10 9.75
N LEU A 37 -7.19 1.89 9.57
CA LEU A 37 -5.83 1.67 9.07
C LEU A 37 -5.64 2.17 7.62
N ILE A 38 -6.68 2.08 6.78
CA ILE A 38 -6.70 2.71 5.45
C ILE A 38 -6.69 4.24 5.59
N ALA A 39 -7.56 4.80 6.42
CA ALA A 39 -7.61 6.25 6.64
C ALA A 39 -6.27 6.82 7.14
N ASP A 40 -5.65 6.17 8.13
CA ASP A 40 -4.33 6.52 8.65
C ASP A 40 -3.24 6.40 7.56
N SER A 41 -3.40 5.49 6.60
CA SER A 41 -2.47 5.31 5.49
C SER A 41 -2.61 6.41 4.44
N ARG A 42 -3.85 6.81 4.11
CA ARG A 42 -4.12 7.98 3.25
C ARG A 42 -3.60 9.28 3.84
N GLN A 43 -3.69 9.46 5.16
CA GLN A 43 -3.13 10.65 5.83
C GLN A 43 -1.61 10.75 5.66
N VAL A 44 -0.89 9.62 5.67
CA VAL A 44 0.56 9.61 5.42
C VAL A 44 0.86 9.91 3.96
N LEU A 45 0.07 9.38 3.03
CA LEU A 45 0.22 9.60 1.58
C LEU A 45 -0.15 11.01 1.11
N ALA A 46 -0.78 11.83 1.97
CA ALA A 46 -1.12 13.22 1.65
C ALA A 46 0.09 14.18 1.69
N ALA A 47 1.24 13.75 2.22
CA ALA A 47 2.49 14.50 2.13
C ALA A 47 3.14 14.31 0.75
N ASP A 48 3.95 15.28 0.29
CA ASP A 48 4.67 15.14 -0.99
C ASP A 48 5.78 14.09 -0.92
N GLU A 49 6.44 13.98 0.24
CA GLU A 49 7.50 13.01 0.51
C GLU A 49 7.32 12.38 1.88
N ILE A 50 7.66 11.09 1.99
CA ILE A 50 7.65 10.36 3.26
C ILE A 50 8.94 9.58 3.43
N ARG A 51 9.25 9.18 4.67
CA ARG A 51 10.39 8.30 4.92
C ARG A 51 10.17 6.94 4.28
N LEU A 52 11.22 6.33 3.74
CA LEU A 52 11.18 4.95 3.22
C LEU A 52 10.64 3.94 4.26
N THR A 53 10.92 4.15 5.55
CA THR A 53 10.35 3.32 6.63
C THR A 53 8.84 3.46 6.75
N GLN A 54 8.26 4.64 6.48
CA GLN A 54 6.82 4.85 6.41
C GLN A 54 6.24 4.18 5.17
N ALA A 55 6.88 4.33 4.00
CA ALA A 55 6.47 3.65 2.76
C ALA A 55 6.42 2.12 2.94
N ARG A 56 7.46 1.52 3.56
CA ARG A 56 7.48 0.10 3.95
C ARG A 56 6.37 -0.27 4.94
N GLY A 57 6.05 0.65 5.85
CA GLY A 57 4.92 0.49 6.77
C GLY A 57 3.59 0.42 6.02
N LEU A 58 3.38 1.30 5.04
CA LEU A 58 2.19 1.30 4.18
C LEU A 58 2.09 0.02 3.33
N ALA A 59 3.20 -0.44 2.76
CA ALA A 59 3.27 -1.70 2.01
C ALA A 59 2.79 -2.91 2.86
N LYS A 60 3.32 -3.05 4.08
CA LYS A 60 2.89 -4.11 5.01
C LYS A 60 1.42 -3.98 5.39
N ARG A 61 0.92 -2.75 5.55
CA ARG A 61 -0.49 -2.48 5.83
C ARG A 61 -1.39 -2.96 4.69
N LEU A 62 -1.04 -2.68 3.43
CA LEU A 62 -1.77 -3.20 2.28
C LEU A 62 -1.85 -4.73 2.31
N MET A 63 -0.73 -5.42 2.53
CA MET A 63 -0.70 -6.89 2.61
C MET A 63 -1.61 -7.44 3.73
N VAL A 64 -1.63 -6.77 4.89
CA VAL A 64 -2.53 -7.14 6.01
C VAL A 64 -3.99 -6.91 5.65
N LEU A 65 -4.30 -5.81 4.97
CA LEU A 65 -5.67 -5.47 4.56
C LEU A 65 -6.19 -6.45 3.52
N VAL A 66 -5.39 -6.82 2.52
CA VAL A 66 -5.75 -7.84 1.52
C VAL A 66 -5.99 -9.19 2.20
N LYS A 67 -5.13 -9.58 3.14
CA LYS A 67 -5.36 -10.79 3.93
C LYS A 67 -6.66 -10.73 4.75
N ALA A 68 -6.99 -9.56 5.29
CA ALA A 68 -8.22 -9.34 6.05
C ALA A 68 -9.48 -9.33 5.18
N ALA A 69 -9.35 -8.93 3.91
CA ALA A 69 -10.43 -8.96 2.92
C ALA A 69 -10.85 -10.40 2.53
N GLY A 70 -9.99 -11.39 2.77
CA GLY A 70 -10.26 -12.81 2.56
C GLY A 70 -9.58 -13.38 1.31
N PRO A 71 -9.48 -14.72 1.21
CA PRO A 71 -8.75 -15.39 0.13
C PRO A 71 -9.35 -15.18 -1.26
N ASP A 72 -10.67 -15.06 -1.35
CA ASP A 72 -11.39 -14.90 -2.62
C ASP A 72 -11.55 -13.43 -3.04
N PHE A 73 -11.05 -12.49 -2.23
CA PHE A 73 -11.21 -11.05 -2.47
C PHE A 73 -10.72 -10.65 -3.86
N ARG A 74 -9.50 -11.07 -4.22
CA ARG A 74 -8.88 -10.75 -5.50
C ARG A 74 -9.68 -11.28 -6.69
N ASP A 75 -10.25 -12.48 -6.57
CA ASP A 75 -10.99 -13.14 -7.65
C ASP A 75 -12.40 -12.53 -7.83
N GLY A 76 -12.95 -11.92 -6.78
CA GLY A 76 -14.23 -11.20 -6.84
C GLY A 76 -14.15 -9.79 -7.42
N LEU A 77 -12.95 -9.27 -7.71
CA LEU A 77 -12.77 -7.91 -8.20
C LEU A 77 -13.08 -7.78 -9.71
N PRO A 78 -13.66 -6.64 -10.14
CA PRO A 78 -13.64 -6.24 -11.54
C PRO A 78 -12.21 -6.20 -12.08
N GLU A 79 -12.03 -6.47 -13.38
CA GLU A 79 -10.70 -6.59 -14.00
C GLU A 79 -9.78 -5.39 -13.73
N VAL A 80 -10.32 -4.16 -13.81
CA VAL A 80 -9.56 -2.92 -13.55
C VAL A 80 -9.12 -2.83 -12.09
N ALA A 81 -10.02 -3.11 -11.15
CA ALA A 81 -9.70 -3.08 -9.72
C ALA A 81 -8.69 -4.16 -9.35
N ARG A 82 -8.81 -5.35 -9.96
CA ARG A 82 -7.83 -6.44 -9.80
C ARG A 82 -6.45 -6.04 -10.32
N ALA A 83 -6.37 -5.42 -11.50
CA ALA A 83 -5.11 -4.94 -12.05
C ALA A 83 -4.44 -3.88 -11.15
N ALA A 84 -5.22 -2.94 -10.61
CA ALA A 84 -4.72 -1.94 -9.66
C ALA A 84 -4.26 -2.58 -8.34
N LEU A 85 -5.01 -3.54 -7.81
CA LEU A 85 -4.60 -4.30 -6.63
C LEU A 85 -3.27 -5.05 -6.87
N ASP A 86 -3.14 -5.70 -8.02
CA ASP A 86 -1.96 -6.48 -8.38
C ASP A 86 -0.71 -5.59 -8.52
N ALA A 87 -0.84 -4.42 -9.15
CA ALA A 87 0.23 -3.45 -9.25
C ALA A 87 0.67 -2.94 -7.87
N GLY A 88 -0.29 -2.57 -7.00
CA GLY A 88 0.03 -2.11 -5.65
C GLY A 88 0.64 -3.20 -4.76
N LEU A 89 0.22 -4.46 -4.92
CA LEU A 89 0.85 -5.60 -4.24
C LEU A 89 2.28 -5.84 -4.73
N ALA A 90 2.54 -5.76 -6.04
CA ALA A 90 3.88 -5.86 -6.59
C ALA A 90 4.80 -4.74 -6.07
N GLN A 91 4.30 -3.50 -6.01
CA GLN A 91 5.02 -2.38 -5.41
C GLN A 91 5.26 -2.58 -3.91
N ALA A 92 4.27 -3.10 -3.18
CA ALA A 92 4.43 -3.41 -1.76
C ALA A 92 5.49 -4.49 -1.52
N ASP A 93 5.52 -5.55 -2.33
CA ASP A 93 6.53 -6.59 -2.27
C ASP A 93 7.93 -6.03 -2.56
N ALA A 94 8.09 -5.18 -3.58
CA ALA A 94 9.35 -4.52 -3.87
C ALA A 94 9.85 -3.69 -2.66
N LEU A 95 8.98 -2.87 -2.06
CA LEU A 95 9.34 -2.05 -0.90
C LEU A 95 9.77 -2.89 0.32
N VAL A 96 9.12 -4.03 0.54
CA VAL A 96 9.34 -4.89 1.72
C VAL A 96 10.52 -5.83 1.55
N PHE A 97 10.69 -6.42 0.38
CA PHE A 97 11.63 -7.53 0.14
C PHE A 97 12.81 -7.18 -0.78
N HIS A 98 12.75 -6.06 -1.51
CA HIS A 98 13.80 -5.63 -2.43
C HIS A 98 14.32 -4.23 -2.04
N PRO A 99 15.22 -4.15 -1.03
CA PRO A 99 15.63 -2.88 -0.43
C PRO A 99 16.61 -2.05 -1.27
N GLU A 100 17.02 -2.48 -2.46
CA GLU A 100 18.01 -1.78 -3.27
C GLU A 100 17.37 -1.04 -4.44
N PRO A 101 17.70 0.25 -4.66
CA PRO A 101 17.37 0.93 -5.89
C PRO A 101 18.30 0.43 -7.01
N GLY A 102 17.72 0.06 -8.15
CA GLY A 102 18.47 -0.01 -9.40
C GLY A 102 18.88 1.38 -9.88
#